data_AF-A0ABD0Q5M1-F1
#
_entry.id   AF-A0ABD0Q5M1-F1
#
_cell.length_a   1.000
_cell.length_b   1.000
_cell.length_c   1.000
_cell.angle_alpha   90.00
_cell.angle_beta   90.00
_cell.angle_gamma   90.00
#
_symmetry.space_group_name_H-M   'P 1'
#
loop_
_entity.id
_entity.type
_entity.pdbx_description
1 polymer ?
#
loop_
_entity_poly.entity_id
_entity_poly.type
_entity_poly.pdbx_seq_one_letter_code
_entity_poly.pdbx_strand_id
1 'polypeptide(L)' 'VMVAEALDISRETYFAILMDRSCNGPVMVGSPQGGVDIEEVAATTPELIFK' A
#
# COMPACT_ATOMS: atom_id res chain seq x y z
N VAL A 1 -20.10 -7.02 16.59
CA VAL A 1 -20.28 -6.81 15.13
C VAL A 1 -20.09 -5.34 14.83
N MET A 2 -19.23 -5.00 13.87
CA MET A 2 -19.15 -3.64 13.34
C MET A 2 -20.28 -3.46 12.33
N VAL A 3 -21.03 -2.36 12.43
CA VAL A 3 -22.11 -2.00 11.50
C VAL A 3 -21.80 -0.60 10.99
N ALA A 4 -21.69 -0.43 9.68
CA ALA A 4 -21.26 0.80 9.04
C ALA A 4 -22.03 1.01 7.72
N GLU A 5 -21.99 2.23 7.22
CA GLU A 5 -22.51 2.59 5.90
C GLU A 5 -21.67 1.94 4.79
N ALA A 6 -22.33 1.50 3.71
CA ALA A 6 -21.66 1.02 2.51
C ALA A 6 -21.26 2.23 1.65
N LEU A 7 -19.97 2.34 1.32
CA LEU A 7 -19.43 3.39 0.47
C LEU A 7 -18.89 2.78 -0.83
N ASP A 8 -19.15 3.46 -1.95
CA ASP A 8 -18.61 3.07 -3.25
C ASP A 8 -17.13 3.46 -3.34
N ILE A 9 -16.27 2.47 -3.61
CA ILE A 9 -14.84 2.68 -3.78
C ILE A 9 -14.54 2.86 -5.27
N SER A 10 -14.24 4.09 -5.68
CA SER A 10 -13.95 4.42 -7.08
C SER A 10 -12.56 3.97 -7.54
N ARG A 11 -11.58 3.91 -6.62
CA ARG A 11 -10.22 3.45 -6.87
C ARG A 11 -9.55 3.03 -5.57
N GLU A 12 -8.76 1.97 -5.62
CA GLU A 12 -7.95 1.50 -4.50
C GLU A 12 -6.46 1.72 -4.75
N THR A 13 -5.73 2.07 -3.69
CA THR A 13 -4.28 2.20 -3.70
C THR A 13 -3.69 1.65 -2.41
N TYR A 14 -2.47 1.14 -2.47
CA TYR A 14 -1.71 0.79 -1.27
C TYR A 14 -0.99 2.02 -0.73
N PHE A 15 -1.05 2.23 0.59
CA PHE A 15 -0.27 3.25 1.27
C PHE A 15 0.14 2.77 2.66
N ALA A 16 1.42 2.88 2.97
CA ALA A 16 1.98 2.53 4.27
C ALA A 16 3.06 3.53 4.69
N ILE A 17 3.25 3.65 6.00
CA ILE A 17 4.38 4.36 6.58
C ILE A 17 5.09 3.37 7.49
N LEU A 18 6.38 3.16 7.25
CA LEU A 18 7.20 2.26 8.04
C LEU A 18 8.56 2.87 8.36
N MET A 19 9.22 2.34 9.39
CA MET A 19 10.60 2.69 9.70
C MET A 19 11.53 1.81 8.85
N ASP A 20 12.13 2.39 7.82
CA ASP A 20 13.11 1.69 6.99
C ASP A 20 14.48 1.71 7.66
N ARG A 21 15.06 0.52 7.80
CA ARG A 21 16.42 0.34 8.34
C ARG A 21 17.49 0.81 7.37
N SER A 22 17.23 0.81 6.07
CA SER A 22 18.16 1.31 5.06
C SER A 22 18.23 2.85 5.06
N CYS A 23 17.09 3.51 5.26
CA CYS A 23 17.01 4.97 5.37
C CYS A 23 17.21 5.50 6.80
N ASN A 24 17.25 4.62 7.81
CA ASN A 24 17.33 4.97 9.24
C ASN A 24 16.25 5.98 9.68
N GLY A 25 15.03 5.82 9.16
CA GLY A 25 13.96 6.80 9.37
C GLY A 25 12.61 6.34 8.83
N PRO A 26 11.56 7.16 9.04
CA PRO A 26 10.24 6.89 8.47
C PRO A 26 10.26 7.04 6.95
N VAL A 27 9.66 6.08 6.26
CA VAL A 27 9.51 6.04 4.80
C VAL A 27 8.03 5.83 4.47
N MET A 28 7.57 6.56 3.46
CA MET A 28 6.23 6.38 2.89
C MET A 28 6.32 5.42 1.72
N VAL A 29 5.53 4.36 1.72
CA VAL A 29 5.47 3.39 0.64
C VAL A 29 4.08 3.43 0.01
N GLY A 30 4.02 3.58 -1.30
CA GLY A 30 2.78 3.65 -2.05
C GLY A 30 2.78 2.79 -3.31
N SER A 31 1.62 2.29 -3.69
CA SER A 31 1.41 1.63 -4.99
C SER A 31 0.00 1.93 -5.54
N PRO A 32 -0.15 2.14 -6.87
CA PRO A 32 -1.45 2.27 -7.51
C PRO A 32 -2.25 0.97 -7.51
N GLN A 33 -1.64 -0.18 -7.19
CA GLN A 33 -2.33 -1.44 -6.97
C GLN A 33 -2.74 -1.54 -5.49
N GLY A 34 -3.96 -1.11 -5.18
CA GLY A 34 -4.60 -1.38 -3.89
C GLY A 34 -5.40 -2.69 -3.91
N GLY A 35 -5.84 -3.13 -2.72
CA GLY A 35 -6.69 -4.31 -2.58
C GLY A 35 -5.99 -5.66 -2.74
N VAL A 36 -4.66 -5.67 -2.93
CA VAL A 36 -3.82 -6.86 -3.09
C VAL A 36 -2.67 -6.87 -2.08
N ASP A 37 -2.00 -8.02 -1.94
CA ASP A 37 -0.83 -8.17 -1.06
C ASP A 37 0.37 -7.39 -1.63
N ILE A 38 1.04 -6.58 -0.79
CA ILE A 38 2.10 -5.69 -1.30
C ILE A 38 3.37 -6.47 -1.66
N GLU A 39 3.59 -7.62 -1.02
CA GLU A 39 4.65 -8.55 -1.31
C GLU A 39 4.50 -9.17 -2.71
N GLU A 40 3.27 -9.42 -3.16
CA GLU A 40 2.99 -9.90 -4.51
C GLU A 40 3.30 -8.84 -5.57
N VAL A 41 2.93 -7.58 -5.31
CA VAL A 41 3.29 -6.44 -6.18
C VAL A 41 4.81 -6.30 -6.27
N ALA A 42 5.51 -6.42 -5.15
CA ALA A 42 6.97 -6.35 -5.11
C ALA A 42 7.66 -7.46 -5.92
N ALA A 43 7.04 -8.65 -6.00
CA ALA A 43 7.57 -9.78 -6.75
C ALA A 43 7.25 -9.73 -8.25
N THR A 44 6.06 -9.25 -8.62
CA THR A 44 5.54 -9.31 -10.00
C THR A 44 5.74 -8.01 -10.78
N THR A 45 5.56 -6.87 -10.14
CA THR A 45 5.56 -5.53 -10.74
C THR A 45 6.25 -4.51 -9.81
N PRO A 46 7.53 -4.71 -9.49
CA PRO A 46 8.26 -3.87 -8.53
C PRO A 46 8.29 -2.38 -8.92
N GLU A 47 8.14 -2.05 -10.21
CA GLU A 47 8.07 -0.68 -10.72
C GLU A 47 6.83 0.10 -10.26
N LEU A 48 5.82 -0.59 -9.72
CA LEU A 48 4.62 0.03 -9.17
C LEU A 48 4.76 0.41 -7.68
N ILE A 49 5.91 0.13 -7.05
CA ILE A 49 6.18 0.51 -5.66
C ILE A 49 7.03 1.77 -5.60
N PHE A 50 6.48 2.80 -4.96
CA PHE A 50 7.12 4.09 -4.71
C PHE A 50 7.48 4.21 -3.24
N LYS A 51 8.71 4.63 -2.94
CA LYS A 51 9.27 4.76 -1.60
C LYS A 51 10.09 6.03 -1.46
#